data_AF-A0A971Y9V8-F1
#
_entry.id   AF-A0A971Y9V8-F1
#
_cell.length_a   1.000
_cell.length_b   1.000
_cell.length_c   1.000
_cell.angle_alpha   90.00
_cell.angle_beta   90.00
_cell.angle_gamma   90.00
#
_symmetry.space_group_name_H-M   'P 1'
#
loop_
_entity.id
_entity.type
_entity.pdbx_description
1 polymer ?
#
loop_
_entity_poly.entity_id
_entity_poly.type
_entity_poly.pdbx_seq_one_letter_code
_entity_poly.pdbx_strand_id
1 'polypeptide(L)'
;MSYIREKLNFLQGYAEGLELDASKKETKLILGILDLLDEMSYAMDELDEEVAELDEVIEAIDEDLADLEMDFYEMEDDLFFDEDDDDDLFSPDYDEEDFELYDDEDEE
;
A
#
# COMPACT_ATOMS: atom_id res chain seq x y z
N MET A 1 -13.34 -6.43 -5.32
CA MET A 1 -12.96 -7.85 -5.52
C MET A 1 -14.00 -8.80 -6.15
N SER A 2 -15.26 -8.42 -6.41
CA SER A 2 -16.31 -9.31 -6.99
C SER A 2 -15.92 -10.06 -8.28
N TYR A 3 -15.00 -9.53 -9.08
CA TYR A 3 -14.67 -10.07 -10.40
C TYR A 3 -14.01 -11.45 -10.37
N ILE A 4 -13.10 -11.69 -9.41
CA ILE A 4 -12.40 -12.98 -9.29
C ILE A 4 -13.38 -14.06 -8.84
N ARG A 5 -14.16 -13.75 -7.80
CA ARG A 5 -15.19 -14.65 -7.28
C ARG A 5 -16.29 -14.93 -8.30
N GLU A 6 -16.72 -13.93 -9.08
CA GLU A 6 -17.71 -14.11 -10.15
C GLU A 6 -17.19 -15.02 -11.27
N LYS A 7 -15.92 -14.85 -11.67
CA LYS A 7 -15.26 -15.76 -12.61
C LYS A 7 -15.13 -17.18 -12.06
N LEU A 8 -14.80 -17.32 -10.78
CA LEU A 8 -14.70 -18.63 -10.15
C LEU A 8 -16.06 -19.32 -10.11
N ASN A 9 -17.11 -18.62 -9.70
CA ASN A 9 -18.50 -19.12 -9.72
C ASN A 9 -18.93 -19.56 -11.12
N PHE A 10 -18.54 -18.80 -12.16
CA PHE A 10 -18.76 -19.18 -13.55
C PHE A 10 -18.04 -20.50 -13.90
N LEU A 11 -16.78 -20.68 -13.49
CA LEU A 11 -16.01 -21.89 -13.73
C LEU A 11 -16.55 -23.10 -12.95
N GLN A 12 -16.98 -22.91 -11.70
CA GLN A 12 -17.66 -23.93 -10.90
C GLN A 12 -18.96 -24.38 -11.57
N GLY A 13 -19.82 -23.44 -11.98
CA GLY A 13 -21.05 -23.76 -12.71
C GLY A 13 -20.79 -24.44 -14.06
N TYR A 14 -19.71 -24.06 -14.76
CA TYR A 14 -19.28 -24.73 -15.98
C TYR A 14 -18.80 -26.16 -15.72
N ALA A 15 -18.04 -26.39 -14.64
CA ALA A 15 -17.58 -27.71 -14.22
C ALA A 15 -18.74 -28.63 -13.82
N GLU A 16 -19.76 -28.10 -13.13
CA GLU A 16 -21.01 -28.82 -12.83
C GLU A 16 -21.76 -29.21 -14.11
N GLY A 17 -21.86 -28.30 -15.08
CA GLY A 17 -22.53 -28.54 -16.36
C GLY A 17 -21.84 -29.53 -17.30
N LEU A 18 -20.56 -29.85 -17.04
CA LEU A 18 -19.79 -30.83 -17.82
C LEU A 18 -20.09 -32.30 -17.44
N GLU A 19 -20.91 -32.53 -16.41
CA GLU A 19 -21.26 -33.87 -15.91
C GLU A 19 -20.01 -34.74 -15.68
N LEU A 20 -18.95 -34.15 -15.11
CA LEU A 20 -17.67 -34.81 -14.93
C LEU A 20 -17.79 -36.03 -14.01
N ASP A 21 -17.21 -37.15 -14.44
CA ASP A 21 -17.16 -38.37 -13.64
C ASP A 21 -16.24 -38.17 -12.42
N ALA A 22 -16.83 -38.04 -11.23
CA ALA A 22 -16.12 -37.83 -9.97
C ALA A 22 -15.19 -38.98 -9.55
N SER A 23 -15.26 -40.15 -10.20
CA SER A 23 -14.35 -41.25 -9.95
C SER A 23 -12.99 -41.07 -10.63
N LYS A 24 -12.91 -40.25 -11.68
CA LYS A 24 -11.69 -40.00 -12.44
C LYS A 24 -10.72 -39.11 -11.67
N LYS A 25 -9.42 -39.40 -11.81
CA LYS A 25 -8.36 -38.65 -11.12
C LYS A 25 -8.30 -37.20 -11.59
N GLU A 26 -8.53 -36.98 -12.88
CA GLU A 26 -8.54 -35.67 -13.52
C GLU A 26 -9.69 -34.81 -12.99
N THR A 27 -10.90 -35.37 -12.83
CA THR A 27 -12.05 -34.67 -12.24
C THR A 27 -11.76 -34.24 -10.81
N LYS A 28 -11.19 -35.13 -9.99
CA LYS A 28 -10.82 -34.81 -8.61
C LYS A 28 -9.78 -33.70 -8.53
N LEU A 29 -8.81 -33.70 -9.44
CA LEU A 29 -7.81 -32.64 -9.53
C LEU A 29 -8.45 -31.30 -9.89
N ILE A 30 -9.31 -31.26 -10.90
CA ILE A 30 -9.97 -30.02 -11.34
C ILE A 30 -10.86 -29.45 -10.23
N LEU A 31 -11.66 -30.29 -9.56
CA LEU A 31 -12.49 -29.85 -8.43
C LEU A 31 -11.63 -29.31 -7.29
N GLY A 32 -10.55 -30.02 -6.92
CA GLY A 32 -9.63 -29.52 -5.89
C GLY A 32 -8.94 -28.20 -6.25
N ILE A 33 -8.66 -27.95 -7.55
CA ILE A 33 -8.16 -26.66 -8.01
C ILE A 33 -9.22 -25.57 -7.86
N LEU A 34 -10.48 -25.86 -8.19
CA LEU A 34 -11.59 -24.91 -8.02
C LEU A 34 -11.83 -24.56 -6.55
N ASP A 35 -11.75 -25.55 -5.67
CA ASP A 35 -11.87 -25.35 -4.22
C ASP A 35 -10.73 -24.48 -3.69
N LEU A 36 -9.48 -24.77 -4.08
CA LEU A 36 -8.33 -23.95 -3.70
C LEU A 36 -8.46 -22.50 -4.20
N LEU A 37 -8.95 -22.31 -5.42
CA LEU A 37 -9.19 -20.97 -5.97
C LEU A 37 -10.29 -20.24 -5.21
N ASP A 38 -11.28 -20.95 -4.65
CA ASP A 38 -12.32 -20.37 -3.80
C ASP A 38 -11.72 -19.87 -2.50
N GLU A 39 -10.96 -20.71 -1.80
CA GLU A 39 -10.22 -20.34 -0.60
C GLU A 39 -9.29 -19.14 -0.83
N MET A 40 -8.56 -19.13 -1.96
CA MET A 40 -7.72 -17.98 -2.33
C MET A 40 -8.54 -16.71 -2.57
N SER A 41 -9.75 -16.83 -3.14
CA SER A 41 -10.62 -15.67 -3.35
C SER A 41 -11.11 -15.07 -2.02
N TYR A 42 -11.43 -15.90 -1.02
CA TYR A 42 -11.74 -15.42 0.33
C TYR A 42 -10.55 -14.73 0.99
N ALA A 43 -9.37 -15.34 0.92
CA ALA A 43 -8.17 -14.75 1.51
C ALA A 43 -7.80 -13.41 0.88
N MET A 44 -8.05 -13.23 -0.42
CA MET A 44 -7.88 -11.93 -1.09
C MET A 44 -8.93 -10.91 -0.65
N ASP A 45 -10.18 -11.32 -0.43
CA ASP A 45 -11.22 -10.44 0.11
C ASP A 45 -10.85 -9.95 1.53
N GLU A 46 -10.38 -10.85 2.40
CA GLU A 46 -9.90 -10.51 3.76
C GLU A 46 -8.70 -9.56 3.72
N LEU A 47 -7.72 -9.81 2.84
CA LEU A 47 -6.56 -8.94 2.70
C LEU A 47 -6.93 -7.52 2.27
N ASP A 48 -7.90 -7.38 1.36
CA ASP A 48 -8.37 -6.06 0.92
C ASP A 48 -9.03 -5.28 2.07
N GLU A 49 -9.78 -5.98 2.93
CA GLU A 49 -10.37 -5.37 4.14
C GLU A 49 -9.26 -4.91 5.11
N GLU A 50 -8.26 -5.76 5.37
CA GLU A 50 -7.11 -5.39 6.21
C GLU A 50 -6.31 -4.21 5.65
N VAL A 51 -6.14 -4.12 4.32
CA VAL A 51 -5.47 -2.98 3.66
C VAL A 51 -6.30 -1.71 3.80
N ALA A 52 -7.61 -1.78 3.63
CA ALA A 52 -8.48 -0.61 3.83
C ALA A 52 -8.43 -0.10 5.29
N GLU A 53 -8.40 -1.00 6.27
CA GLU A 53 -8.21 -0.63 7.67
C GLU A 53 -6.83 0.01 7.91
N LEU A 54 -5.78 -0.49 7.26
CA LEU A 54 -4.44 0.09 7.36
C LEU A 54 -4.39 1.52 6.78
N ASP A 55 -5.07 1.77 5.66
CA ASP A 55 -5.16 3.11 5.06
C ASP A 55 -5.78 4.11 6.05
N GLU A 56 -6.86 3.73 6.75
CA GLU A 56 -7.47 4.57 7.80
C GLU A 56 -6.50 4.86 8.95
N VAL A 57 -5.71 3.86 9.37
CA VAL A 57 -4.69 4.04 10.41
C VAL A 57 -3.57 4.97 9.96
N ILE A 58 -3.15 4.88 8.69
CA ILE A 58 -2.13 5.76 8.13
C ILE A 58 -2.63 7.21 8.09
N GLU A 59 -3.88 7.44 7.67
CA GLU A 59 -4.49 8.77 7.69
C GLU A 59 -4.53 9.36 9.11
N ALA A 60 -4.87 8.55 10.11
CA ALA A 60 -4.87 8.99 11.51
C ALA A 60 -3.45 9.35 12.02
N ILE A 61 -2.43 8.58 11.62
CA ILE A 61 -1.04 8.88 11.99
C ILE A 61 -0.57 10.18 11.30
N ASP A 62 -0.96 10.41 10.05
CA ASP A 62 -0.63 11.64 9.32
C ASP A 62 -1.26 12.87 9.99
N GLU A 63 -2.51 12.78 10.44
CA GLU A 63 -3.18 13.84 11.21
C GLU A 63 -2.47 14.10 12.55
N ASP A 64 -2.19 13.05 13.33
CA ASP A 64 -1.46 13.17 14.60
C ASP A 64 -0.07 13.79 14.41
N LEU A 65 0.62 13.46 13.30
CA LEU A 65 1.93 14.03 12.98
C LEU A 65 1.82 15.51 12.58
N ALA A 66 0.82 15.87 11.77
CA ALA A 66 0.58 17.26 11.39
C ALA A 66 0.31 18.15 12.62
N ASP A 67 -0.47 17.66 13.59
CA ASP A 67 -0.70 18.36 14.85
C ASP A 67 0.61 18.59 15.63
N LEU A 68 1.49 17.59 15.69
CA LEU A 68 2.80 17.72 16.33
C LEU A 68 3.73 18.68 15.59
N GLU A 69 3.70 18.68 14.25
CA GLU A 69 4.46 19.62 13.43
C GLU A 69 4.00 21.05 13.69
N MET A 70 2.69 21.29 13.75
CA MET A 70 2.15 22.60 14.10
C MET A 70 2.59 23.03 15.51
N ASP A 71 2.44 22.18 16.52
CA ASP A 71 2.89 22.49 17.89
C ASP A 71 4.40 22.82 17.96
N PHE A 72 5.22 22.11 17.20
CA PHE A 72 6.67 22.31 17.20
C PHE A 72 7.10 23.58 16.45
N TYR A 73 6.55 23.81 15.26
CA TYR A 73 6.88 24.99 14.45
C TYR A 73 6.27 26.28 15.01
N GLU A 74 5.08 26.24 15.61
CA GLU A 74 4.51 27.38 16.34
C GLU A 74 5.34 27.75 17.59
N MET A 75 6.00 26.78 18.24
CA MET A 75 6.96 27.05 19.33
C MET A 75 8.28 27.66 18.84
N GLU A 76 8.74 27.35 17.62
CA GLU A 76 9.98 27.93 17.06
C GLU A 76 9.79 29.38 16.58
N ASP A 77 8.62 29.74 16.05
CA ASP A 77 8.33 31.11 15.60
C ASP A 77 8.22 32.10 16.79
N ASP A 78 7.76 31.63 17.96
CA ASP A 78 7.74 32.39 19.22
C ASP A 78 9.15 32.53 19.87
N LEU A 79 10.15 31.76 19.41
CA LEU A 79 11.54 31.86 19.87
C LEU A 79 12.44 32.71 18.95
N PHE A 80 11.93 33.15 17.80
CA PHE A 80 12.67 34.00 16.84
C PHE A 80 12.33 35.50 16.93
N PHE A 81 11.59 35.92 17.97
CA PHE A 81 11.25 37.32 18.22
C PHE A 81 11.85 37.85 19.53
N ASP A 82 13.16 37.68 19.71
CA ASP A 82 13.95 38.62 20.52
C ASP A 82 14.86 39.40 19.56
N GLU A 83 14.32 40.49 19.02
CA GLU A 83 15.12 41.58 18.47
C GLU A 83 15.93 42.17 19.64
N ASP A 84 17.13 41.64 19.91
CA ASP A 84 18.31 42.34 20.47
C ASP A 84 19.30 41.32 21.06
N ASP A 85 20.17 40.73 20.24
CA ASP A 85 21.64 40.78 20.43
C ASP A 85 22.37 39.82 19.47
N ASP A 86 23.23 40.43 18.65
CA ASP A 86 24.55 39.97 18.22
C ASP A 86 24.75 38.56 17.61
N ASP A 87 25.05 38.59 16.30
CA ASP A 87 26.22 37.94 15.69
C ASP A 87 26.48 36.46 16.04
N ASP A 88 25.85 35.54 15.29
CA ASP A 88 26.50 34.32 14.75
C ASP A 88 25.47 33.42 14.02
N LEU A 89 24.64 34.02 13.15
CA LEU A 89 23.79 33.24 12.25
C LEU A 89 24.68 32.62 11.16
N PHE A 90 25.18 31.44 11.49
CA PHE A 90 25.76 30.41 10.65
C PHE A 90 25.46 30.64 9.16
N SER A 91 26.42 31.21 8.44
CA SER A 91 26.45 31.18 6.99
C SER A 91 26.47 29.71 6.59
N PRO A 92 25.42 29.15 5.95
CA PRO A 92 25.57 27.85 5.33
C PRO A 92 26.58 28.04 4.20
N ASP A 93 27.83 27.64 4.44
CA ASP A 93 28.76 27.32 3.36
C ASP A 93 28.05 26.26 2.53
N TYR A 94 27.50 26.70 1.41
CA TYR A 94 27.18 25.84 0.29
C TYR A 94 28.51 25.25 -0.18
N ASP A 95 28.90 24.11 0.38
CA ASP A 95 29.87 23.23 -0.27
C ASP A 95 29.17 22.67 -1.52
N GLU A 96 29.36 23.41 -2.60
CA GLU A 96 28.97 23.15 -3.97
C GLU A 96 29.79 21.98 -4.55
N GLU A 97 29.84 20.81 -3.90
CA GLU A 97 30.48 19.62 -4.48
C GLU A 97 29.63 18.35 -4.33
N ASP A 98 29.08 17.94 -5.48
CA ASP A 98 28.78 16.58 -5.90
C ASP A 98 27.42 15.96 -5.53
N PHE A 99 26.35 16.53 -6.10
CA PHE A 99 25.16 15.76 -6.44
C PHE A 99 25.25 15.35 -7.91
N GLU A 100 25.97 14.26 -8.22
CA GLU A 100 25.83 13.58 -9.51
C GLU A 100 24.41 13.00 -9.59
N LEU A 101 23.53 13.76 -10.25
CA LEU A 101 22.26 13.31 -10.75
C LEU A 101 22.55 12.16 -11.75
N TYR A 102 22.38 10.92 -11.31
CA TYR A 102 22.26 9.82 -12.26
C TYR A 102 20.94 10.03 -13.00
N ASP A 103 21.08 10.54 -14.22
CA ASP A 103 20.02 10.73 -15.20
C ASP A 103 19.52 9.33 -15.61
N ASP A 104 18.40 8.91 -15.02
CA ASP A 104 17.61 7.77 -15.48
C ASP A 104 16.85 8.19 -16.75
N GLU A 105 17.52 8.28 -17.90
CA GLU A 105 16.90 8.08 -19.21
C GLU A 105 17.94 7.56 -20.21
N ASP A 106 17.90 6.25 -20.50
CA ASP A 106 17.77 5.84 -21.91
C ASP A 106 17.33 4.37 -22.02
N GLU A 107 16.20 4.23 -22.70
CA GLU A 107 15.58 3.02 -23.20
C GLU A 107 16.51 2.25 -24.16
N GLU A 108 16.63 0.93 -23.99
CA GLU A 108 16.47 -0.10 -25.04
C GLU A 108 16.40 -1.53 -24.47
#